data_AF-A0A957BDY1-F1
#
_entry.id   AF-A0A957BDY1-F1
#
_cell.length_a   1.000
_cell.length_b   1.000
_cell.length_c   1.000
_cell.angle_alpha   90.00
_cell.angle_beta   90.00
_cell.angle_gamma   90.00
#
_symmetry.space_group_name_H-M   'P 1'
#
loop_
_entity.id
_entity.type
_entity.pdbx_description
1 polymer ?
#
loop_
_entity_poly.entity_id
_entity_poly.type
_entity_poly.pdbx_seq_one_letter_code
_entity_poly.pdbx_strand_id
1 'polypeptide(L)'
;MSNISIIPKPQSMTVGEGFFTITDETVIIASGEAAPVAELFASMLRTSTGYELPVKAEGEGGIQFILGEGEASEEYALNVTPEQITLSSTAPAGLFRGVQTLRQLLPAAVENDEAT
;
A
#
# COMPACT_ATOMS: atom_id res chain seq x y z
N MET A 1 -16.75 -1.28 14.89
CA MET A 1 -15.45 -1.99 14.99
C MET A 1 -15.31 -2.83 13.74
N SER A 2 -14.57 -2.33 12.75
CA SER A 2 -14.34 -3.05 11.48
C SER A 2 -13.43 -4.24 11.76
N ASN A 3 -13.92 -5.45 11.54
CA ASN A 3 -13.21 -6.68 11.82
C ASN A 3 -12.20 -6.94 10.69
N ILE A 4 -10.93 -6.61 10.90
CA ILE A 4 -9.85 -6.77 9.91
C ILE A 4 -9.55 -8.27 9.74
N SER A 5 -10.02 -8.88 8.65
CA SER A 5 -9.72 -10.28 8.30
C SER A 5 -8.68 -10.33 7.19
N ILE A 6 -7.39 -10.35 7.57
CA ILE A 6 -6.29 -10.52 6.61
C ILE A 6 -6.03 -12.02 6.42
N ILE A 7 -6.01 -12.47 5.16
CA ILE A 7 -5.76 -13.87 4.77
C ILE A 7 -4.67 -13.91 3.68
N PRO A 8 -3.55 -14.64 3.89
CA PRO A 8 -3.16 -15.36 5.11
C PRO A 8 -2.83 -14.40 6.26
N LYS A 9 -2.97 -14.88 7.51
CA LYS A 9 -2.69 -14.06 8.69
C LYS A 9 -1.24 -13.54 8.63
N PRO A 10 -1.01 -12.23 8.82
CA PRO A 10 0.34 -11.69 8.90
C PRO A 10 1.06 -12.30 10.11
N GLN A 11 2.38 -12.46 10.00
CA GLN A 11 3.22 -12.98 11.09
C GLN A 11 3.07 -12.16 12.39
N SER A 12 2.83 -10.86 12.26
CA SER A 12 2.49 -9.96 13.36
C SER A 12 1.58 -8.84 12.84
N MET A 13 0.57 -8.46 13.64
CA MET A 13 -0.30 -7.32 13.35
C MET A 13 -0.62 -6.59 14.63
N THR A 14 -0.39 -5.28 14.63
CA THR A 14 -0.84 -4.38 15.68
C THR A 14 -1.80 -3.38 15.05
N VAL A 15 -3.05 -3.40 15.50
CA VAL A 15 -4.07 -2.46 15.03
C VAL A 15 -3.95 -1.19 15.88
N GLY A 16 -3.56 -0.09 15.24
CA GLY A 16 -3.57 1.25 15.85
C GLY A 16 -4.94 1.93 15.73
N GLU A 17 -5.03 3.15 16.26
CA GLU A 17 -6.20 4.02 16.10
C GLU A 17 -5.94 5.06 15.00
N GLY A 18 -6.97 5.36 14.20
CA GLY A 18 -6.90 6.30 13.08
C GLY A 18 -6.87 5.61 11.71
N PHE A 19 -6.91 6.44 10.65
CA PHE A 19 -6.95 5.98 9.26
C PHE A 19 -6.18 6.97 8.38
N PHE A 20 -5.48 6.46 7.36
CA PHE A 20 -4.97 7.27 6.27
C PHE A 20 -6.08 7.51 5.25
N THR A 21 -6.27 8.76 4.82
CA THR A 21 -7.26 9.10 3.80
C THR A 21 -6.57 9.34 2.46
N ILE A 22 -6.97 8.59 1.44
CA ILE A 22 -6.50 8.77 0.08
C ILE A 22 -7.29 9.93 -0.55
N THR A 23 -6.57 10.92 -1.05
CA THR A 23 -7.08 12.13 -1.72
C THR A 23 -6.49 12.26 -3.12
N ASP A 24 -6.95 13.22 -3.91
CA ASP A 24 -6.38 13.54 -5.22
C ASP A 24 -4.94 14.10 -5.12
N GLU A 25 -4.60 14.69 -3.98
CA GLU A 25 -3.24 15.16 -3.66
C GLU A 25 -2.29 14.03 -3.22
N THR A 26 -2.80 12.80 -3.04
CA THR A 26 -1.97 11.68 -2.59
C THR A 26 -0.98 11.27 -3.68
N VAL A 27 0.30 11.21 -3.30
CA VAL A 27 1.40 10.77 -4.17
C VAL A 27 1.91 9.42 -3.67
N ILE A 28 2.35 8.58 -4.61
CA ILE A 28 3.00 7.31 -4.30
C ILE A 28 4.49 7.47 -4.60
N ILE A 29 5.34 7.18 -3.61
CA ILE A 29 6.79 7.32 -3.72
C ILE A 29 7.42 5.94 -3.83
N ALA A 30 8.11 5.68 -4.93
CA ALA A 30 8.79 4.42 -5.20
C ALA A 30 9.88 4.59 -6.26
N SER A 31 11.04 3.98 -6.02
CA SER A 31 12.18 4.03 -6.95
C SER A 31 12.72 2.63 -7.26
N GLY A 32 13.51 2.53 -8.34
CA GLY A 32 14.15 1.28 -8.74
C GLY A 32 13.16 0.12 -8.92
N GLU A 33 13.47 -1.03 -8.34
CA GLU A 33 12.66 -2.26 -8.44
C GLU A 33 11.35 -2.20 -7.65
N ALA A 34 11.14 -1.18 -6.80
CA ALA A 34 9.88 -0.96 -6.10
C ALA A 34 8.82 -0.31 -7.02
N ALA A 35 9.27 0.47 -8.02
CA ALA A 35 8.39 1.27 -8.87
C ALA A 35 7.32 0.44 -9.62
N PRO A 36 7.61 -0.74 -10.20
CA PRO A 36 6.57 -1.56 -10.84
C PRO A 36 5.49 -2.04 -9.87
N VAL A 37 5.85 -2.36 -8.62
CA VAL A 37 4.90 -2.80 -7.60
C VAL A 37 4.04 -1.63 -7.12
N ALA A 38 4.65 -0.47 -6.94
CA ALA A 38 3.94 0.76 -6.60
C ALA A 38 2.96 1.20 -7.71
N GLU A 39 3.37 1.09 -8.98
CA GLU A 39 2.53 1.42 -10.14
C GLU A 39 1.32 0.49 -10.27
N LEU A 40 1.48 -0.78 -9.93
CA LEU A 40 0.35 -1.73 -9.86
C LEU A 40 -0.67 -1.27 -8.81
N PHE A 41 -0.20 -0.89 -7.62
CA PHE A 41 -1.08 -0.41 -6.56
C PHE A 41 -1.73 0.93 -6.93
N ALA A 42 -0.97 1.85 -7.52
CA ALA A 42 -1.45 3.12 -8.03
C ALA A 42 -2.59 2.91 -9.03
N SER A 43 -2.38 2.05 -10.03
CA SER A 43 -3.38 1.73 -11.07
C SER A 43 -4.68 1.20 -10.49
N MET A 44 -4.60 0.36 -9.46
CA MET A 44 -5.77 -0.13 -8.73
C MET A 44 -6.51 1.01 -8.04
N LEU A 45 -5.80 1.85 -7.28
CA LEU A 45 -6.42 2.98 -6.58
C LEU A 45 -7.03 3.99 -7.56
N ARG A 46 -6.37 4.29 -8.69
CA ARG A 46 -6.90 5.16 -9.74
C ARG A 46 -8.23 4.63 -10.28
N THR A 47 -8.31 3.32 -10.49
CA THR A 47 -9.54 2.66 -10.99
C THR A 47 -10.69 2.84 -10.01
N SER A 48 -10.43 2.63 -8.71
CA SER A 48 -11.50 2.68 -7.70
C SER A 48 -11.85 4.09 -7.21
N THR A 49 -10.92 5.04 -7.27
CA THR A 49 -11.09 6.40 -6.71
C THR A 49 -11.28 7.48 -7.77
N GLY A 50 -10.83 7.25 -9.00
CA GLY A 50 -10.78 8.26 -10.06
C GLY A 50 -9.67 9.31 -9.91
N TYR A 51 -8.85 9.24 -8.86
CA TYR A 51 -7.72 10.16 -8.64
C TYR A 51 -6.52 9.81 -9.52
N GLU A 52 -5.66 10.79 -9.82
CA GLU A 52 -4.47 10.57 -10.65
C GLU A 52 -3.36 9.78 -9.96
N LEU A 53 -3.17 9.97 -8.65
CA LEU A 53 -2.22 9.22 -7.80
C LEU A 53 -0.85 8.95 -8.48
N PRO A 54 -0.07 10.01 -8.79
CA PRO A 54 1.18 9.86 -9.53
C PRO A 54 2.22 9.07 -8.73
N VAL A 55 2.97 8.20 -9.42
CA VAL A 55 4.15 7.53 -8.84
C VAL A 55 5.39 8.38 -9.13
N LYS A 56 6.12 8.75 -8.09
CA LYS A 56 7.36 9.53 -8.18
C LYS A 56 8.53 8.76 -7.57
N ALA A 57 9.72 8.95 -8.12
CA ALA A 57 10.95 8.33 -7.61
C ALA A 57 11.40 8.92 -6.27
N GLU A 58 11.09 10.20 -6.03
CA GLU A 58 11.48 10.95 -4.85
C GLU A 58 10.33 11.87 -4.42
N GLY A 59 10.22 12.13 -3.12
CA GLY A 59 9.20 12.97 -2.52
C GLY A 59 8.98 12.63 -1.05
N GLU A 60 8.12 13.39 -0.40
CA GLU A 60 7.74 13.19 1.00
C GLU A 60 6.23 13.03 1.13
N GLY A 61 5.79 12.21 2.08
CA GLY A 61 4.38 11.98 2.37
C GLY A 61 3.66 11.04 1.40
N GLY A 62 2.39 10.76 1.71
CA GLY A 62 1.55 9.85 0.91
C GLY A 62 1.85 8.38 1.19
N ILE A 63 2.08 7.61 0.13
CA ILE A 63 2.27 6.15 0.20
C ILE A 63 3.69 5.83 -0.29
N GLN A 64 4.52 5.27 0.59
CA GLN A 64 5.93 5.01 0.30
C GLN A 64 6.20 3.51 0.15
N PHE A 65 6.90 3.14 -0.91
CA PHE A 65 7.40 1.79 -1.18
C PHE A 65 8.93 1.80 -1.10
N ILE A 66 9.47 1.08 -0.11
CA ILE A 66 10.89 1.12 0.22
C ILE A 66 11.49 -0.28 0.07
N LEU A 67 12.48 -0.42 -0.80
CA LEU A 67 13.35 -1.59 -0.82
C LEU A 67 14.58 -1.34 0.06
N GLY A 68 14.72 -2.15 1.10
CA GLY A 68 15.90 -2.18 1.95
C GLY A 68 16.96 -3.15 1.43
N GLU A 69 18.14 -3.08 2.01
CA GLU A 69 19.24 -4.01 1.75
C GLU A 69 19.11 -5.27 2.62
N GLY A 70 19.47 -6.43 2.08
CA GLY A 70 19.44 -7.70 2.81
C GLY A 70 19.23 -8.91 1.89
N GLU A 71 19.08 -10.09 2.50
CA GLU A 71 18.64 -11.28 1.75
C GLU A 71 17.22 -11.06 1.22
N ALA A 72 17.01 -11.40 -0.05
CA ALA A 72 15.71 -11.27 -0.69
C ALA A 72 14.69 -12.15 0.02
N SER A 73 13.67 -11.52 0.61
CA SER A 73 12.62 -12.18 1.38
C SER A 73 11.24 -11.73 0.92
N GLU A 74 10.22 -12.57 1.13
CA GLU A 74 8.81 -12.20 0.96
C GLU A 74 8.23 -11.49 2.19
N GLU A 75 9.05 -11.27 3.22
CA GLU A 75 8.68 -10.49 4.39
C GLU A 75 8.48 -9.02 4.04
N TYR A 76 7.51 -8.39 4.71
CA TYR A 76 7.25 -6.96 4.56
C TYR A 76 6.89 -6.35 5.90
N ALA A 77 7.16 -5.06 6.03
CA ALA A 77 6.66 -4.24 7.12
C ALA A 77 5.69 -3.22 6.54
N LEU A 78 4.47 -3.22 7.05
CA LEU A 78 3.44 -2.25 6.71
C LEU A 78 3.15 -1.37 7.92
N ASN A 79 3.37 -0.07 7.76
CA ASN A 79 3.02 0.94 8.75
C ASN A 79 2.01 1.91 8.16
N VAL A 80 0.89 2.13 8.85
CA VAL A 80 -0.17 3.04 8.42
C VAL A 80 -0.40 4.06 9.53
N THR A 81 -0.17 5.33 9.24
CA THR A 81 -0.48 6.45 10.13
C THR A 81 -1.45 7.41 9.42
N PRO A 82 -2.09 8.34 10.13
CA PRO A 82 -2.91 9.38 9.49
C PRO A 82 -2.12 10.27 8.51
N GLU A 83 -0.80 10.33 8.65
CA GLU A 83 0.08 11.20 7.83
C GLU A 83 0.65 10.47 6.61
N GLN A 84 0.91 9.16 6.71
CA GLN A 84 1.52 8.39 5.63
C GLN A 84 1.32 6.89 5.76
N ILE A 85 1.44 6.20 4.63
CA ILE A 85 1.59 4.75 4.55
C ILE A 85 3.02 4.43 4.15
N THR A 86 3.66 3.51 4.86
CA THR A 86 4.98 3.00 4.50
C THR A 86 4.93 1.50 4.37
N LEU A 87 5.32 1.00 3.20
CA LEU A 87 5.49 -0.40 2.91
C LEU A 87 6.95 -0.67 2.55
N SER A 88 7.61 -1.50 3.35
CA SER A 88 9.01 -1.85 3.14
C SER A 88 9.25 -3.35 3.07
N SER A 89 10.27 -3.75 2.32
CA SER A 89 10.73 -5.13 2.17
C SER A 89 12.18 -5.16 1.67
N THR A 90 12.84 -6.32 1.69
CA THR A 90 14.16 -6.53 1.06
C THR A 90 14.06 -7.01 -0.39
N ALA A 91 12.85 -7.32 -0.89
CA ALA A 91 12.63 -7.71 -2.28
C ALA A 91 11.27 -7.25 -2.83
N PRO A 92 11.12 -7.09 -4.16
CA PRO A 92 9.85 -6.77 -4.79
C PRO A 92 8.72 -7.76 -4.45
N ALA A 93 9.07 -9.03 -4.21
CA ALA A 93 8.11 -10.05 -3.81
C ALA A 93 7.44 -9.74 -2.46
N GLY A 94 8.20 -9.28 -1.46
CA GLY A 94 7.62 -8.88 -0.17
C GLY A 94 6.79 -7.60 -0.28
N LEU A 95 7.21 -6.63 -1.09
CA LEU A 95 6.36 -5.46 -1.41
C LEU A 95 5.03 -5.90 -2.04
N PHE A 96 5.06 -6.86 -2.96
CA PHE A 96 3.82 -7.37 -3.56
C PHE A 96 2.91 -8.03 -2.53
N ARG A 97 3.46 -8.79 -1.57
CA ARG A 97 2.69 -9.33 -0.43
C ARG A 97 2.07 -8.22 0.41
N GLY A 98 2.80 -7.15 0.68
CA GLY A 98 2.30 -6.00 1.40
C GLY A 98 1.16 -5.28 0.68
N VAL A 99 1.22 -5.16 -0.65
CA VAL A 99 0.12 -4.61 -1.48
C VAL A 99 -1.13 -5.46 -1.35
N GLN A 100 -1.01 -6.80 -1.37
CA GLN A 100 -2.14 -7.70 -1.15
C GLN A 100 -2.81 -7.45 0.20
N THR A 101 -2.00 -7.25 1.25
CA THR A 101 -2.51 -6.90 2.59
C THR A 101 -3.16 -5.52 2.62
N LEU A 102 -2.54 -4.50 2.03
CA LEU A 102 -3.12 -3.17 1.90
C LEU A 102 -4.48 -3.21 1.23
N ARG A 103 -4.63 -4.00 0.16
CA ARG A 103 -5.91 -4.16 -0.53
C ARG A 103 -6.99 -4.72 0.38
N GLN A 104 -6.66 -5.70 1.22
CA GLN A 104 -7.61 -6.29 2.19
C GLN A 104 -8.00 -5.34 3.32
N LEU A 105 -7.19 -4.30 3.58
CA LEU A 105 -7.48 -3.25 4.56
C LEU A 105 -8.35 -2.13 3.98
N LEU A 106 -8.38 -1.97 2.66
CA LEU A 106 -9.23 -0.98 2.03
C LEU A 106 -10.70 -1.36 2.25
N PRO A 107 -11.59 -0.37 2.52
CA PRO A 107 -13.01 -0.66 2.63
C PRO A 107 -13.51 -1.30 1.33
N ALA A 108 -14.49 -2.20 1.44
CA ALA A 108 -15.03 -2.96 0.29
C ALA A 108 -15.45 -2.08 -0.89
N ALA A 109 -15.73 -0.79 -0.69
CA ALA A 109 -15.99 0.19 -1.74
C ALA A 109 -14.83 0.35 -2.75
N VAL A 110 -13.60 -0.03 -2.41
CA VAL A 110 -12.44 0.01 -3.32
C VAL A 110 -12.35 -1.26 -4.19
N GLU A 111 -12.97 -2.38 -3.77
CA GLU A 111 -13.01 -3.64 -4.53
C GLU A 111 -14.32 -3.85 -5.31
N ASN A 112 -15.35 -3.06 -5.06
CA ASN A 112 -16.62 -3.15 -5.80
C ASN A 112 -16.58 -2.28 -7.05
N ASP A 113 -16.35 -2.94 -8.20
CA ASP A 113 -16.90 -2.50 -9.49
C ASP A 113 -18.42 -2.72 -9.45
N GLU A 114 -19.12 -1.94 -8.62
CA GLU A 114 -20.58 -1.81 -8.74
C GLU A 114 -20.81 -0.46 -9.42
N ALA A 115 -20.54 -0.45 -10.72
CA ALA A 115 -21.13 0.54 -11.62
C ALA A 115 -22.64 0.53 -11.39
N THR A 116 -23.18 1.69 -11.02
CA THR A 116 -24.62 1.96 -10.99
C THR A 116 -25.28 1.69 -12.34
#